data_AF-V4LVU5-F1
#
_entry.id   AF-V4LVU5-F1
#
_cell.length_a   1.000
_cell.length_b   1.000
_cell.length_c   1.000
_cell.angle_alpha   90.00
_cell.angle_beta   90.00
_cell.angle_gamma   90.00
#
_symmetry.space_group_name_H-M   'P 1'
#
loop_
_entity.id
_entity.type
_entity.pdbx_description
1 polymer ?
#
loop_
_entity_poly.entity_id
_entity_poly.type
_entity_poly.pdbx_seq_one_letter_code
_entity_poly.pdbx_strand_id
1 'polypeptide(L)'
;MTGVVEESKYRGVGFELKMAQRREVLASGVRLIKWTFDPLQSLNANFNLNKLGAVFRKYVKGYYGEIRDSINAGLEADRAIAEWHLDSRNVVMKTSGRFEVPSAEELMRLGAHVALRPEGPRGSERPSEPDLSKTPDIVLVGLPYAISSIVKASRQLASEWRARTRAAYEAYLGQGYTATDFTWDAEGHGYVVLLRLPLNDLLEGVRPWS
;
A
#
# COMPACT_ATOMS: atom_id res chain seq x y z
N MET A 1 -2.21 -1.52 15.75
CA MET A 1 -1.54 -2.57 14.96
C MET A 1 -2.14 -3.91 15.38
N THR A 2 -2.40 -4.83 14.45
CA THR A 2 -2.86 -6.18 14.79
C THR A 2 -1.78 -7.14 14.35
N GLY A 3 -1.19 -7.88 15.28
CA GLY A 3 -0.24 -8.95 14.99
C GLY A 3 -0.98 -10.28 14.89
N VAL A 4 -0.60 -11.12 13.93
CA VAL A 4 -1.03 -12.51 13.85
C VAL A 4 0.23 -13.36 13.91
N VAL A 5 0.23 -14.37 14.79
CA VAL A 5 1.32 -15.35 14.89
C VAL A 5 1.54 -16.04 13.54
N GLU A 6 2.79 -16.38 13.22
CA GLU A 6 3.22 -16.81 11.89
C GLU A 6 2.35 -17.97 11.36
N GLU A 7 2.02 -18.93 12.22
CA GLU A 7 1.25 -20.15 11.93
C GLU A 7 -0.21 -19.88 11.56
N SER A 8 -0.73 -18.70 11.92
CA SER A 8 -2.11 -18.28 11.66
C SER A 8 -2.22 -17.18 10.60
N LYS A 9 -1.10 -16.73 10.03
CA LYS A 9 -1.14 -15.81 8.88
C LYS A 9 -1.85 -16.48 7.70
N TYR A 10 -2.49 -15.66 6.88
CA TYR A 10 -3.24 -16.09 5.68
C TYR A 10 -4.49 -16.96 5.95
N ARG A 11 -4.86 -17.21 7.22
CA ARG A 11 -6.10 -17.92 7.60
C ARG A 11 -7.30 -17.00 7.86
N GLY A 12 -7.25 -15.75 7.39
CA GLY A 12 -8.32 -14.77 7.60
C GLY A 12 -8.41 -14.15 9.01
N VAL A 13 -7.69 -14.67 10.01
CA VAL A 13 -7.75 -14.19 11.41
C VAL A 13 -7.52 -12.68 11.54
N GLY A 14 -6.54 -12.13 10.82
CA GLY A 14 -6.26 -10.70 10.84
C GLY A 14 -7.42 -9.85 10.29
N PHE A 15 -8.14 -10.36 9.30
CA PHE A 15 -9.33 -9.70 8.76
C PHE A 15 -10.48 -9.75 9.76
N GLU A 16 -10.77 -10.91 10.35
CA GLU A 16 -11.83 -11.06 11.35
C GLU A 16 -11.61 -10.17 12.58
N LEU A 17 -10.37 -10.11 13.08
CA LEU A 17 -10.00 -9.20 14.18
C LEU A 17 -10.24 -7.74 13.81
N LYS A 18 -9.92 -7.35 12.57
CA LYS A 18 -10.20 -6.00 12.09
C LYS A 18 -11.69 -5.74 11.94
N MET A 19 -12.48 -6.69 11.49
CA MET A 19 -13.94 -6.55 11.40
C MET A 19 -14.59 -6.46 12.78
N ALA A 20 -14.12 -7.24 13.77
CA ALA A 20 -14.53 -7.09 15.16
C ALA A 20 -14.18 -5.69 15.72
N GLN A 21 -12.95 -5.22 15.48
CA GLN A 21 -12.53 -3.86 15.83
C GLN A 21 -13.46 -2.82 15.19
N ARG A 22 -13.74 -2.92 13.88
CA ARG A 22 -14.63 -2.02 13.15
C ARG A 22 -16.03 -1.96 13.76
N ARG A 23 -16.62 -3.11 14.11
CA ARG A 23 -17.97 -3.16 14.72
C ARG A 23 -18.00 -2.40 16.04
N GLU A 24 -17.03 -2.66 16.92
CA GLU A 24 -16.96 -2.03 18.24
C GLU A 24 -16.79 -0.51 18.13
N VAL A 25 -15.83 -0.04 17.32
CA VAL A 25 -15.56 1.40 17.23
C VAL A 25 -16.67 2.17 16.49
N LEU A 26 -17.37 1.53 15.55
CA LEU A 26 -18.55 2.14 14.93
C LEU A 26 -19.70 2.30 15.94
N ALA A 27 -19.90 1.31 16.81
CA ALA A 27 -20.91 1.37 17.88
C ALA A 27 -20.62 2.50 18.87
N SER A 28 -19.34 2.83 19.09
CA SER A 28 -18.92 3.98 19.90
C SER A 28 -18.93 5.32 19.16
N GLY A 29 -19.46 5.39 17.94
CA GLY A 29 -19.57 6.61 17.14
C GLY A 29 -18.30 7.03 16.40
N VAL A 30 -17.21 6.27 16.48
CA VAL A 30 -15.95 6.57 15.78
C VAL A 30 -16.05 6.14 14.33
N ARG A 31 -15.75 7.06 13.40
CA ARG A 31 -15.83 6.80 11.93
C ARG A 31 -14.49 6.68 11.23
N LEU A 32 -13.40 7.03 11.90
CA LEU A 32 -12.05 7.02 11.32
C LEU A 32 -11.04 6.40 12.29
N ILE A 33 -10.30 5.39 11.82
CA ILE A 33 -9.10 4.89 12.48
C ILE A 33 -7.89 5.22 11.60
N LYS A 34 -6.79 5.67 12.21
CA LYS A 34 -5.49 5.80 11.55
C LYS A 34 -4.44 4.89 12.17
N TRP A 35 -3.54 4.35 11.35
CA TRP A 35 -2.34 3.64 11.81
C TRP A 35 -1.21 3.76 10.81
N THR A 36 0.01 3.49 11.27
CA THR A 36 1.19 3.43 10.42
C THR A 36 1.47 2.00 9.97
N PHE A 37 1.95 1.82 8.75
CA PHE A 37 2.55 0.56 8.29
C PHE A 37 3.78 0.84 7.42
N ASP A 38 4.64 -0.17 7.22
CA ASP A 38 5.78 -0.05 6.32
C ASP A 38 5.31 -0.10 4.86
N PRO A 39 5.51 0.96 4.07
CA PRO A 39 5.05 1.04 2.69
C PRO A 39 5.73 0.04 1.75
N LEU A 40 6.84 -0.60 2.14
CA LEU A 40 7.49 -1.66 1.34
C LEU A 40 6.89 -3.06 1.57
N GLN A 41 5.97 -3.22 2.53
CA GLN A 41 5.34 -4.51 2.82
C GLN A 41 4.15 -4.74 1.87
N SER A 42 4.42 -5.27 0.67
CA SER A 42 3.41 -5.47 -0.40
C SER A 42 2.14 -6.17 0.05
N LEU A 43 2.25 -7.29 0.78
CA LEU A 43 1.09 -8.03 1.29
C LEU A 43 0.29 -7.22 2.33
N ASN A 44 0.98 -6.36 3.10
CA ASN A 44 0.33 -5.46 4.04
C ASN A 44 -0.35 -4.30 3.29
N ALA A 45 0.26 -3.75 2.25
CA ALA A 45 -0.37 -2.77 1.37
C ALA A 45 -1.65 -3.35 0.73
N ASN A 46 -1.60 -4.55 0.16
CA ASN A 46 -2.77 -5.25 -0.35
C ASN A 46 -3.84 -5.47 0.72
N PHE A 47 -3.46 -5.89 1.94
CA PHE A 47 -4.41 -6.07 3.03
C PHE A 47 -5.09 -4.74 3.43
N ASN A 48 -4.32 -3.67 3.65
CA ASN A 48 -4.89 -2.38 4.07
C ASN A 48 -5.76 -1.76 2.97
N LEU A 49 -5.29 -1.77 1.72
CA LEU A 49 -5.97 -1.09 0.60
C LEU A 49 -7.12 -1.92 0.03
N ASN A 50 -6.89 -3.20 -0.28
CA ASN A 50 -7.90 -4.03 -0.95
C ASN A 50 -8.80 -4.82 -0.02
N LYS A 51 -8.32 -5.28 1.14
CA LYS A 51 -9.16 -6.06 2.07
C LYS A 51 -9.91 -5.16 3.04
N LEU A 52 -9.24 -4.15 3.59
CA LEU A 52 -9.88 -3.23 4.55
C LEU A 52 -10.53 -2.03 3.86
N GLY A 53 -10.07 -1.61 2.68
CA GLY A 53 -10.53 -0.37 2.05
C GLY A 53 -10.00 0.89 2.74
N ALA A 54 -8.88 0.77 3.48
CA ALA A 54 -8.16 1.94 3.93
C ALA A 54 -7.49 2.64 2.74
N VAL A 55 -7.20 3.92 2.88
CA VAL A 55 -6.42 4.70 1.93
C VAL A 55 -5.18 5.27 2.63
N PHE A 56 -4.18 5.74 1.90
CA PHE A 56 -3.17 6.62 2.51
C PHE A 56 -2.81 7.78 1.59
N ARG A 57 -2.66 8.95 2.23
CA ARG A 57 -2.31 10.23 1.58
C ARG A 57 -1.05 10.86 2.16
N LYS A 58 -0.49 10.24 3.20
CA LYS A 58 0.66 10.75 3.93
C LYS A 58 1.73 9.67 4.06
N TYR A 59 2.91 10.01 3.58
CA TYR A 59 4.16 9.28 3.79
C TYR A 59 5.00 10.04 4.81
N VAL A 60 5.63 9.34 5.74
CA VAL A 60 6.48 9.94 6.77
C VAL A 60 7.83 9.23 6.78
N LYS A 61 8.88 9.99 6.44
CA LYS A 61 10.26 9.54 6.53
C LYS A 61 10.68 9.31 7.98
N GLY A 62 11.36 8.20 8.26
CA GLY A 62 12.01 7.93 9.54
C GLY A 62 11.09 8.04 10.75
N TYR A 63 9.82 7.59 10.65
CA TYR A 63 8.77 7.84 11.64
C TYR A 63 9.15 7.46 13.08
N TYR A 64 9.94 6.40 13.26
CA TYR A 64 10.39 5.92 14.58
C TYR A 64 11.81 6.39 14.95
N GLY A 65 12.44 7.25 14.15
CA GLY A 65 13.85 7.65 14.34
C GLY A 65 14.83 6.50 14.05
N GLU A 66 16.03 6.57 14.65
CA GLU A 66 17.00 5.48 14.62
C GLU A 66 16.48 4.26 15.39
N ILE A 67 16.14 3.18 14.68
CA ILE A 67 15.87 1.90 15.31
C ILE A 67 17.20 1.17 15.52
N ARG A 68 17.60 0.98 16.78
CA ARG A 68 18.89 0.37 17.18
C ARG A 68 18.81 -1.14 17.46
N ASP A 69 17.73 -1.81 17.06
CA ASP A 69 17.63 -3.27 17.21
C ASP A 69 18.33 -4.00 16.05
N SER A 70 18.80 -5.23 16.28
CA SER A 70 19.59 -6.01 15.31
C SER A 70 18.83 -6.32 14.01
N ILE A 71 17.50 -6.18 14.01
CA ILE A 71 16.60 -6.50 12.91
C ILE A 71 16.41 -5.28 11.99
N ASN A 72 16.31 -4.07 12.55
CA ASN A 72 16.04 -2.83 11.82
C ASN A 72 17.24 -1.89 11.70
N ALA A 73 18.36 -2.19 12.38
CA ALA A 73 19.58 -1.39 12.31
C ALA A 73 19.99 -1.10 10.86
N GLY A 74 19.92 0.16 10.43
CA GLY A 74 20.39 0.62 9.12
C GLY A 74 19.33 0.80 8.01
N LEU A 75 18.04 0.55 8.27
CA LEU A 75 16.96 0.94 7.34
C LEU A 75 16.05 1.99 7.96
N GLU A 76 15.87 3.11 7.26
CA GLU A 76 14.98 4.18 7.73
C GLU A 76 13.54 3.65 7.87
N ALA A 77 12.94 3.93 9.03
CA ALA A 77 11.64 3.41 9.43
C ALA A 77 10.48 4.22 8.85
N ASP A 78 10.44 4.36 7.52
CA ASP A 78 9.39 5.14 6.87
C ASP A 78 8.03 4.49 7.04
N ARG A 79 6.99 5.32 7.10
CA ARG A 79 5.62 4.88 7.34
C ARG A 79 4.63 5.56 6.42
N ALA A 80 3.71 4.77 5.85
CA ALA A 80 2.47 5.27 5.32
C ALA A 80 1.44 5.38 6.46
N ILE A 81 0.67 6.47 6.48
CA ILE A 81 -0.43 6.66 7.43
C ILE A 81 -1.72 6.17 6.75
N ALA A 82 -2.14 4.95 7.08
CA ALA A 82 -3.43 4.42 6.65
C ALA A 82 -4.57 5.19 7.34
N GLU A 83 -5.58 5.54 6.55
CA GLU A 83 -6.83 6.17 6.95
C GLU A 83 -7.97 5.22 6.62
N TRP A 84 -8.65 4.71 7.65
CA TRP A 84 -9.75 3.76 7.50
C TRP A 84 -11.06 4.41 7.89
N HIS A 85 -11.77 4.90 6.87
CA HIS A 85 -13.08 5.54 6.97
C HIS A 85 -14.16 4.46 7.06
N LEU A 86 -14.46 4.04 8.27
CA LEU A 86 -15.08 2.77 8.61
C LEU A 86 -16.45 2.56 7.99
N ASP A 87 -17.24 3.62 7.87
CA ASP A 87 -18.60 3.65 7.33
C ASP A 87 -18.67 4.06 5.86
N SER A 88 -17.53 4.36 5.23
CA SER A 88 -17.48 4.72 3.81
C SER A 88 -17.93 3.57 2.91
N ARG A 89 -18.53 3.91 1.77
CA ARG A 89 -18.94 2.93 0.76
C ARG A 89 -17.75 2.12 0.25
N ASN A 90 -16.58 2.75 0.09
CA ASN A 90 -15.34 2.07 -0.26
C ASN A 90 -15.01 0.92 0.70
N VAL A 91 -15.03 1.17 2.01
CA VAL A 91 -14.77 0.14 3.02
C VAL A 91 -15.83 -0.95 2.98
N VAL A 92 -17.11 -0.60 2.85
CA VAL A 92 -18.20 -1.59 2.76
C VAL A 92 -18.03 -2.49 1.52
N MET A 93 -17.74 -1.92 0.35
CA MET A 93 -17.53 -2.68 -0.88
C MET A 93 -16.31 -3.60 -0.77
N LYS A 94 -15.16 -3.09 -0.31
CA LYS A 94 -13.91 -3.85 -0.17
C LYS A 94 -14.05 -5.01 0.83
N THR A 95 -14.65 -4.74 1.99
CA THR A 95 -14.84 -5.76 3.05
C THR A 95 -15.90 -6.80 2.70
N SER A 96 -16.81 -6.52 1.75
CA SER A 96 -17.75 -7.53 1.22
C SER A 96 -17.09 -8.58 0.33
N GLY A 97 -15.84 -8.36 -0.09
CA GLY A 97 -15.09 -9.24 -0.98
C GLY A 97 -15.51 -9.20 -2.44
N ARG A 98 -16.44 -8.30 -2.83
CA ARG A 98 -16.99 -8.20 -4.19
C ARG A 98 -16.28 -7.18 -5.08
N PHE A 99 -15.24 -6.52 -4.58
CA PHE A 99 -14.53 -5.49 -5.31
C PHE A 99 -13.25 -6.05 -5.92
N GLU A 100 -13.16 -6.04 -7.24
CA GLU A 100 -11.98 -6.46 -7.99
C GLU A 100 -11.23 -5.24 -8.53
N VAL A 101 -9.91 -5.27 -8.39
CA VAL A 101 -9.01 -4.27 -8.98
C VAL A 101 -8.46 -4.86 -10.27
N PRO A 102 -8.50 -4.14 -11.41
CA PRO A 102 -7.88 -4.61 -12.64
C PRO A 102 -6.40 -4.90 -12.46
N SER A 103 -5.85 -5.80 -13.27
CA SER A 103 -4.42 -6.12 -13.29
C SER A 103 -3.58 -4.88 -13.61
N ALA A 104 -2.28 -4.92 -13.30
CA ALA A 104 -1.39 -3.82 -13.63
C ALA A 104 -1.42 -3.50 -15.14
N GLU A 105 -1.44 -4.53 -15.99
CA GLU A 105 -1.52 -4.39 -17.45
C GLU A 105 -2.86 -3.80 -17.92
N GLU A 106 -3.97 -4.16 -17.27
CA GLU A 106 -5.28 -3.55 -17.53
C GLU A 106 -5.28 -2.06 -17.20
N LEU A 107 -4.73 -1.69 -16.04
CA LEU A 107 -4.60 -0.28 -15.66
C LEU A 107 -3.67 0.47 -16.61
N MET A 108 -2.57 -0.13 -17.06
CA MET A 108 -1.69 0.47 -18.08
C MET A 108 -2.43 0.72 -19.40
N ARG A 109 -3.31 -0.19 -19.84
CA ARG A 109 -4.18 0.03 -21.02
C ARG A 109 -5.17 1.17 -20.82
N LEU A 110 -5.60 1.43 -19.60
CA LEU A 110 -6.43 2.58 -19.22
C LEU A 110 -5.62 3.88 -19.03
N GLY A 111 -4.34 3.89 -19.38
CA GLY A 111 -3.48 5.08 -19.30
C GLY A 111 -2.76 5.26 -17.96
N ALA A 112 -2.70 4.22 -17.12
CA ALA A 112 -1.90 4.29 -15.89
C ALA A 112 -0.42 4.45 -16.19
N HIS A 113 0.23 5.35 -15.46
CA HIS A 113 1.67 5.54 -15.50
C HIS A 113 2.37 4.70 -14.45
N VAL A 114 3.39 3.94 -14.85
CA VAL A 114 4.22 3.18 -13.92
C VAL A 114 5.36 4.08 -13.45
N ALA A 115 5.21 4.65 -12.26
CA ALA A 115 6.20 5.53 -11.66
C ALA A 115 7.44 4.78 -11.14
N LEU A 116 7.26 3.53 -10.71
CA LEU A 116 8.34 2.67 -10.22
C LEU A 116 8.02 1.22 -10.59
N ARG A 117 8.95 0.54 -11.25
CA ARG A 117 8.79 -0.84 -11.70
C ARG A 117 9.66 -1.80 -10.89
N PRO A 118 9.15 -2.96 -10.47
CA PRO A 118 9.97 -4.07 -10.01
C PRO A 118 10.55 -4.81 -11.23
N GLU A 119 11.87 -4.97 -11.28
CA GLU A 119 12.61 -5.55 -12.41
C GLU A 119 13.34 -6.82 -11.98
N GLY A 120 13.23 -7.87 -12.79
CA GLY A 120 13.83 -9.17 -12.51
C GLY A 120 12.86 -10.15 -11.84
N PRO A 121 13.35 -11.30 -11.37
CA PRO A 121 12.47 -12.36 -10.87
C PRO A 121 11.95 -12.06 -9.47
N ARG A 122 10.66 -12.38 -9.27
CA ARG A 122 9.94 -12.28 -8.00
C ARG A 122 10.73 -12.88 -6.81
N GLY A 123 10.84 -12.12 -5.74
CA GLY A 123 11.66 -12.41 -4.56
C GLY A 123 13.09 -11.87 -4.62
N SER A 124 13.54 -11.37 -5.78
CA SER A 124 14.88 -10.82 -5.99
C SER A 124 14.89 -9.57 -6.88
N GLU A 125 13.69 -9.03 -7.15
CA GLU A 125 13.50 -7.84 -7.97
C GLU A 125 14.28 -6.63 -7.44
N ARG A 126 14.73 -5.81 -8.40
CA ARG A 126 15.29 -4.49 -8.15
C ARG A 126 14.25 -3.43 -8.52
N PRO A 127 14.21 -2.29 -7.82
CA PRO A 127 13.41 -1.18 -8.31
C PRO A 127 14.02 -0.66 -9.62
N SER A 128 13.22 -0.14 -10.55
CA SER A 128 13.68 0.74 -11.62
C SER A 128 14.08 2.10 -11.02
N GLU A 129 14.65 3.02 -11.80
CA GLU A 129 14.63 4.43 -11.39
C GLU A 129 13.18 4.96 -11.41
N PRO A 130 12.80 5.88 -10.50
CA PRO A 130 11.47 6.47 -10.52
C PRO A 130 11.28 7.38 -11.74
N ASP A 131 10.24 7.13 -12.54
CA ASP A 131 9.78 8.06 -13.58
C ASP A 131 8.69 8.96 -13.01
N LEU A 132 9.05 10.20 -12.69
CA LEU A 132 8.16 11.22 -12.10
C LEU A 132 7.72 12.27 -13.14
N SER A 133 7.94 12.01 -14.43
CA SER A 133 7.73 13.00 -15.50
C SER A 133 6.27 13.25 -15.86
N LYS A 134 5.35 12.40 -15.39
CA LYS A 134 3.92 12.43 -15.77
C LYS A 134 3.01 12.58 -14.56
N THR A 135 1.88 13.22 -14.79
CA THR A 135 0.82 13.44 -13.80
C THR A 135 -0.56 12.96 -14.33
N PRO A 136 -0.73 11.66 -14.61
CA PRO A 136 -2.00 11.10 -15.13
C PRO A 136 -3.01 10.83 -14.00
N ASP A 137 -4.23 10.40 -14.31
CA ASP A 137 -5.23 10.10 -13.28
C ASP A 137 -4.91 8.85 -12.44
N ILE A 138 -4.13 7.91 -13.01
CA ILE A 138 -3.74 6.64 -12.38
C ILE A 138 -2.22 6.49 -12.39
N VAL A 139 -1.63 6.25 -11.22
CA VAL A 139 -0.20 5.99 -11.05
C VAL A 139 0.01 4.65 -10.35
N LEU A 140 0.97 3.86 -10.83
CA LEU A 140 1.39 2.60 -10.23
C LEU A 140 2.78 2.74 -9.62
N VAL A 141 2.90 2.39 -8.34
CA VAL A 141 4.17 2.33 -7.61
C VAL A 141 4.45 0.88 -7.24
N GLY A 142 5.42 0.27 -7.91
CA GLY A 142 5.86 -1.09 -7.66
C GLY A 142 6.49 -1.26 -6.29
N LEU A 143 6.26 -2.42 -5.68
CA LEU A 143 6.83 -2.83 -4.40
C LEU A 143 7.56 -4.16 -4.55
N PRO A 144 8.56 -4.44 -3.69
CA PRO A 144 9.11 -5.77 -3.61
C PRO A 144 8.07 -6.75 -3.06
N TYR A 145 8.09 -7.99 -3.57
CA TYR A 145 7.24 -9.06 -3.11
C TYR A 145 7.43 -9.34 -1.61
N ALA A 146 8.68 -9.40 -1.15
CA ALA A 146 9.00 -9.63 0.25
C ALA A 146 10.22 -8.81 0.69
N ILE A 147 10.00 -7.58 1.17
CA ILE A 147 11.09 -6.73 1.66
C ILE A 147 11.93 -7.41 2.75
N SER A 148 11.34 -8.28 3.59
CA SER A 148 12.08 -9.04 4.60
C SER A 148 13.11 -9.99 4.00
N SER A 149 12.82 -10.62 2.85
CA SER A 149 13.77 -11.45 2.11
C SER A 149 14.88 -10.61 1.51
N ILE A 150 14.55 -9.45 0.93
CA ILE A 150 15.54 -8.51 0.38
C ILE A 150 16.47 -7.99 1.47
N VAL A 151 15.97 -7.61 2.65
CA VAL A 151 16.80 -7.15 3.77
C VAL A 151 17.80 -8.21 4.21
N LYS A 152 17.38 -9.48 4.25
CA LYS A 152 18.27 -10.61 4.57
C LYS A 152 19.33 -10.84 3.50
N ALA A 153 18.98 -10.68 2.23
CA ALA A 153 19.89 -10.94 1.11
C ALA A 153 20.86 -9.77 0.84
N SER A 154 20.36 -8.53 0.84
CA SER A 154 21.14 -7.32 0.56
C SER A 154 20.52 -6.08 1.19
N ARG A 155 21.20 -5.55 2.21
CA ARG A 155 20.83 -4.28 2.85
C ARG A 155 20.93 -3.09 1.89
N GLN A 156 21.88 -3.13 0.96
CA GLN A 156 22.03 -2.11 -0.07
C GLN A 156 20.78 -2.07 -0.97
N LEU A 157 20.32 -3.23 -1.44
CA LEU A 157 19.12 -3.31 -2.27
C LEU A 157 17.86 -2.90 -1.50
N ALA A 158 17.75 -3.25 -0.21
CA ALA A 158 16.66 -2.77 0.64
C ALA A 158 16.68 -1.23 0.77
N SER A 159 17.86 -0.62 0.84
CA SER A 159 18.02 0.84 0.86
C SER A 159 17.66 1.48 -0.48
N GLU A 160 18.00 0.85 -1.61
CA GLU A 160 17.59 1.28 -2.95
C GLU A 160 16.07 1.29 -3.08
N TRP A 161 15.41 0.19 -2.68
CA TRP A 161 13.94 0.11 -2.61
C TRP A 161 13.35 1.22 -1.76
N ARG A 162 13.87 1.44 -0.54
CA ARG A 162 13.40 2.49 0.36
C ARG A 162 13.51 3.87 -0.28
N ALA A 163 14.66 4.20 -0.85
CA ALA A 163 14.91 5.51 -1.44
C ALA A 163 14.02 5.77 -2.66
N ARG A 164 13.87 4.80 -3.56
CA ARG A 164 13.12 4.98 -4.80
C ARG A 164 11.60 4.97 -4.59
N THR A 165 11.10 4.11 -3.71
CA THR A 165 9.70 4.14 -3.29
C THR A 165 9.35 5.43 -2.52
N ARG A 166 10.26 5.94 -1.69
CA ARG A 166 10.10 7.26 -1.04
C ARG A 166 9.94 8.37 -2.07
N ALA A 167 10.86 8.45 -3.03
CA ALA A 167 10.81 9.49 -4.07
C ALA A 167 9.47 9.47 -4.82
N ALA A 168 8.99 8.29 -5.21
CA ALA A 168 7.69 8.15 -5.86
C ALA A 168 6.52 8.59 -4.96
N TYR A 169 6.47 8.16 -3.69
CA TYR A 169 5.37 8.55 -2.81
C TYR A 169 5.39 10.02 -2.43
N GLU A 170 6.55 10.60 -2.11
CA GLU A 170 6.66 12.02 -1.79
C GLU A 170 6.20 12.88 -2.98
N ALA A 171 6.60 12.51 -4.20
CA ALA A 171 6.20 13.21 -5.42
C ALA A 171 4.69 13.14 -5.68
N TYR A 172 4.11 11.94 -5.71
CA TYR A 172 2.71 11.78 -6.11
C TYR A 172 1.73 12.13 -4.99
N LEU A 173 1.99 11.75 -3.74
CA LEU A 173 1.12 12.16 -2.63
C LEU A 173 1.16 13.69 -2.44
N GLY A 174 2.32 14.32 -2.67
CA GLY A 174 2.47 15.79 -2.68
C GLY A 174 1.67 16.48 -3.78
N GLN A 175 1.38 15.79 -4.88
CA GLN A 175 0.55 16.29 -5.99
C GLN A 175 -0.96 16.03 -5.79
N GLY A 176 -1.36 15.53 -4.61
CA GLY A 176 -2.75 15.28 -4.25
C GLY A 176 -3.27 13.88 -4.61
N TYR A 177 -2.39 12.94 -4.97
CA TYR A 177 -2.80 11.56 -5.18
C TYR A 177 -3.10 10.88 -3.85
N THR A 178 -4.00 9.90 -3.90
CA THR A 178 -4.32 9.01 -2.80
C THR A 178 -4.00 7.58 -3.21
N ALA A 179 -3.27 6.85 -2.37
CA ALA A 179 -3.12 5.41 -2.55
C ALA A 179 -4.40 4.70 -2.05
N THR A 180 -5.08 3.99 -2.95
CA THR A 180 -6.44 3.47 -2.70
C THR A 180 -6.54 1.98 -2.90
N ASP A 181 -5.77 1.41 -3.81
CA ASP A 181 -5.89 0.03 -4.23
C ASP A 181 -4.51 -0.60 -4.41
N PHE A 182 -4.51 -1.92 -4.57
CA PHE A 182 -3.31 -2.69 -4.87
C PHE A 182 -3.59 -3.60 -6.06
N THR A 183 -2.61 -3.79 -6.95
CA THR A 183 -2.74 -4.71 -8.09
C THR A 183 -1.47 -5.54 -8.26
N TRP A 184 -1.55 -6.53 -9.13
CA TRP A 184 -0.46 -7.41 -9.50
C TRP A 184 -0.30 -7.42 -11.02
N ASP A 185 0.93 -7.57 -11.49
CA ASP A 185 1.20 -7.92 -12.89
C ASP A 185 1.23 -9.45 -13.08
N ALA A 186 1.33 -9.89 -14.33
CA ALA A 186 1.39 -11.30 -14.72
C ALA A 186 2.64 -12.02 -14.17
N GLU A 187 3.71 -11.28 -13.84
CA GLU A 187 4.93 -11.81 -13.21
C GLU A 187 4.79 -11.93 -11.68
N GLY A 188 3.68 -11.43 -11.13
CA GLY A 188 3.38 -11.47 -9.71
C GLY A 188 4.06 -10.37 -8.90
N HIS A 189 4.52 -9.31 -9.55
CA HIS A 189 4.96 -8.09 -8.87
C HIS A 189 3.77 -7.24 -8.44
N GLY A 190 3.88 -6.66 -7.26
CA GLY A 190 2.78 -5.90 -6.65
C GLY A 190 2.94 -4.39 -6.85
N TYR A 191 1.83 -3.70 -7.09
CA TYR A 191 1.80 -2.26 -7.28
C TYR A 191 0.75 -1.63 -6.37
N VAL A 192 1.11 -0.54 -5.71
CA VAL A 192 0.13 0.37 -5.10
C VAL A 192 -0.44 1.24 -6.22
N VAL A 193 -1.77 1.34 -6.27
CA VAL A 193 -2.50 2.19 -7.20
C VAL A 193 -2.81 3.52 -6.53
N LEU A 194 -2.34 4.59 -7.14
CA LEU A 194 -2.54 5.97 -6.70
C LEU A 194 -3.49 6.66 -7.68
N LEU A 195 -4.52 7.29 -7.12
CA LEU A 195 -5.55 7.99 -7.89
C LEU A 195 -5.54 9.47 -7.56
N ARG A 196 -5.74 10.30 -8.59
CA ARG A 196 -5.92 11.75 -8.45
C ARG A 196 -7.39 12.12 -8.53
N LEU A 197 -8.14 11.75 -7.49
CA LEU A 197 -9.56 12.10 -7.34
C LEU A 197 -9.79 12.76 -5.97
N PRO A 198 -10.84 13.59 -5.83
CA PRO A 198 -11.29 14.05 -4.52
C PRO A 198 -11.47 12.88 -3.55
N LEU A 199 -11.04 13.06 -2.30
CA LEU A 199 -11.13 11.98 -1.30
C LEU A 199 -12.57 11.46 -1.14
N ASN A 200 -13.57 12.35 -1.17
CA ASN A 200 -14.96 11.94 -1.03
C ASN A 200 -15.39 10.97 -2.13
N ASP A 201 -14.97 11.19 -3.39
CA ASP A 201 -15.29 10.30 -4.50
C ASP A 201 -14.65 8.91 -4.28
N LEU A 202 -13.41 8.89 -3.80
CA LEU A 202 -12.70 7.65 -3.47
C LEU A 202 -13.38 6.89 -2.32
N LEU A 203 -13.91 7.62 -1.32
CA LEU A 203 -14.64 7.06 -0.19
C LEU A 203 -16.05 6.57 -0.58
N GLU A 204 -16.68 7.21 -1.57
CA GLU A 204 -17.88 6.69 -2.22
C GLU A 204 -17.58 5.51 -3.17
N GLY A 205 -16.30 5.23 -3.39
CA GLY A 205 -15.85 4.07 -4.13
C GLY A 205 -15.81 4.26 -5.65
N VAL A 206 -15.83 5.51 -6.11
CA VAL A 206 -15.60 5.88 -7.51
C VAL A 206 -14.21 5.39 -7.93
N ARG A 207 -14.11 4.83 -9.14
CA ARG A 207 -12.84 4.51 -9.80
C ARG A 207 -12.84 4.94 -11.26
N PRO A 208 -11.67 5.22 -11.85
CA PRO A 208 -11.57 5.44 -13.29
C PRO A 208 -11.94 4.22 -14.15
N TRP A 209 -12.03 3.03 -13.56
CA TRP A 209 -12.33 1.75 -14.22
C TRP A 209 -13.65 1.11 -13.77
N SER A 210 -14.44 1.81 -12.95
CA SER A 210 -15.78 1.35 -12.52
C SER A 210 -16.87 1.76 -13.50
#